data_AF-A0A959TCT9-F1
#
_entry.id   AF-A0A959TCT9-F1
#
_cell.length_a   1.000
_cell.length_b   1.000
_cell.length_c   1.000
_cell.angle_alpha   90.00
_cell.angle_beta   90.00
_cell.angle_gamma   90.00
#
_symmetry.space_group_name_H-M   'P 1'
#
loop_
_entity.id
_entity.type
_entity.pdbx_description
1 polymer ?
#
loop_
_entity_poly.entity_id
_entity_poly.type
_entity_poly.pdbx_seq_one_letter_code
_entity_poly.pdbx_strand_id
1 'polypeptide(L)' 'MSTSFKPAGYNSVSPYFIVPEAERFIQLMKELFGAKELRRYDMPDGSLMHAELMLDDSVIM' A
#
# COMPACT_ATOMS: atom_id res chain seq x y z
N MET A 1 26.77 -1.79 15.35
CA MET A 1 25.91 -1.82 14.14
C MET A 1 24.51 -1.49 14.59
N SER A 2 23.87 -0.45 14.04
CA SER A 2 22.47 -0.16 14.38
C SER A 2 21.57 -1.19 13.69
N THR A 3 21.06 -2.15 14.45
CA THR A 3 19.98 -3.01 13.98
C THR A 3 18.72 -2.16 13.89
N SER A 4 18.20 -1.97 12.68
CA SER A 4 16.93 -1.26 12.48
C SER A 4 15.79 -2.11 13.05
N PHE A 5 14.89 -1.49 13.81
CA PHE A 5 13.69 -2.16 14.35
C PHE A 5 12.62 -2.42 13.27
N LYS A 6 12.84 -1.94 12.04
CA LYS A 6 11.93 -2.10 10.89
C LYS A 6 12.70 -2.33 9.59
N PRO A 7 12.06 -2.93 8.57
CA PRO A 7 12.66 -3.10 7.24
C PRO A 7 13.09 -1.77 6.61
N ALA A 8 14.12 -1.80 5.78
CA ALA A 8 14.54 -0.64 5.00
C ALA A 8 13.42 -0.23 4.03
N GLY A 9 13.14 1.07 3.93
CA GLY A 9 12.09 1.60 3.06
C GLY A 9 10.66 1.50 3.62
N TYR A 10 10.48 1.02 4.86
CA TYR A 10 9.17 0.98 5.51
C TYR A 10 8.99 2.10 6.52
N ASN A 11 7.74 2.51 6.69
CA ASN A 11 7.36 3.50 7.69
C ASN A 11 7.50 2.95 9.10
N SER A 12 7.61 3.85 10.07
CA SER A 12 7.54 3.44 11.48
C SER A 12 6.13 3.00 11.86
N VAL A 13 5.13 3.54 11.14
CA VAL A 13 3.73 3.14 11.18
C VAL A 13 3.19 3.20 9.75
N SER A 14 2.61 2.11 9.27
CA SER A 14 1.92 2.06 7.99
C SER A 14 0.42 1.90 8.25
N PRO A 15 -0.43 2.84 7.83
CA PRO A 15 -1.87 2.69 7.95
C PRO A 15 -2.37 1.57 7.04
N TYR A 16 -3.38 0.84 7.54
CA TYR A 16 -4.13 -0.15 6.77
C TYR A 16 -5.55 0.37 6.55
N PHE A 17 -5.92 0.63 5.31
CA PHE A 17 -7.19 1.20 4.91
C PHE A 17 -8.19 0.09 4.60
N ILE A 18 -9.30 0.11 5.34
CA ILE A 18 -10.48 -0.73 5.05
C ILE A 18 -11.54 0.21 4.49
N VAL A 19 -11.69 0.19 3.17
CA VAL A 19 -12.59 1.11 2.46
C VAL A 19 -13.51 0.35 1.50
N PRO A 20 -14.74 0.84 1.27
CA PRO A 20 -15.54 0.39 0.13
C PRO A 20 -14.77 0.65 -1.17
N GLU A 21 -14.90 -0.26 -2.16
CA GLU A 21 -14.29 -0.11 -3.49
C GLU A 21 -12.75 0.09 -3.44
N ALA A 22 -12.02 -0.82 -2.77
CA ALA A 22 -10.56 -0.71 -2.62
C ALA A 22 -9.80 -0.53 -3.95
N GLU A 23 -10.27 -1.12 -5.05
CA GLU A 23 -9.75 -0.88 -6.40
C GLU A 23 -9.77 0.59 -6.79
N ARG A 24 -10.90 1.25 -6.54
CA ARG A 24 -11.07 2.67 -6.86
C ARG A 24 -10.20 3.53 -5.98
N PHE A 25 -10.04 3.16 -4.71
CA PHE A 25 -9.10 3.84 -3.81
C PHE A 25 -7.67 3.78 -4.37
N ILE A 26 -7.20 2.60 -4.79
CA ILE A 26 -5.87 2.43 -5.39
C ILE A 26 -5.71 3.31 -6.63
N GLN A 27 -6.70 3.32 -7.54
CA GLN A 27 -6.66 4.16 -8.73
C GLN A 27 -6.57 5.65 -8.40
N LEU A 28 -7.38 6.12 -7.46
CA LEU A 28 -7.33 7.52 -7.02
C LEU A 28 -5.96 7.89 -6.40
N MET A 29 -5.36 6.98 -5.62
CA MET A 29 -4.03 7.22 -5.07
C MET A 29 -2.97 7.35 -6.17
N LYS A 30 -3.07 6.52 -7.23
CA LYS A 30 -2.17 6.59 -8.39
C LYS A 30 -2.38 7.87 -9.20
N GLU A 31 -3.63 8.24 -9.49
CA GLU A 31 -3.97 9.38 -10.34
C GLU A 31 -3.73 10.74 -9.66
N LEU A 32 -4.16 10.88 -8.41
CA LEU A 32 -4.13 12.16 -7.70
C LEU A 32 -2.78 12.42 -7.03
N PHE A 33 -2.15 11.37 -6.51
CA PHE A 33 -0.94 11.49 -5.70
C PHE A 33 0.30 10.82 -6.31
N GLY A 34 0.17 10.21 -7.49
CA GLY A 34 1.28 9.51 -8.14
C GLY A 34 1.76 8.28 -7.36
N ALA A 35 0.91 7.69 -6.51
CA ALA A 35 1.28 6.53 -5.72
C ALA A 35 1.65 5.34 -6.63
N LYS A 36 2.59 4.50 -6.16
CA LYS A 36 3.06 3.32 -6.90
C LYS A 36 2.64 2.06 -6.18
N GLU A 37 2.06 1.12 -6.91
CA GLU A 37 1.77 -0.20 -6.37
C GLU A 37 3.07 -0.98 -6.14
N LEU A 38 3.26 -1.47 -4.92
CA LEU A 38 4.44 -2.26 -4.54
C LEU A 38 4.11 -3.75 -4.53
N ARG A 39 2.98 -4.10 -3.93
CA ARG A 39 2.49 -5.47 -3.78
C ARG A 39 0.99 -5.49 -3.93
N ARG A 40 0.48 -6.57 -4.51
CA ARG A 40 -0.94 -6.81 -4.69
C ARG A 40 -1.20 -8.31 -4.63
N TYR A 41 -2.25 -8.66 -3.91
CA TYR A 41 -2.74 -10.01 -3.77
C TYR A 41 -4.24 -9.97 -4.00
N ASP A 42 -4.67 -10.74 -5.00
CA ASP A 42 -6.07 -10.92 -5.35
C ASP A 42 -6.57 -12.26 -4.79
N MET A 43 -7.85 -12.31 -4.45
CA MET A 43 -8.57 -13.53 -4.17
C MET A 43 -8.74 -14.37 -5.45
N PRO A 44 -9.05 -15.67 -5.34
CA PRO A 44 -9.31 -16.52 -6.52
C PRO A 44 -10.45 -16.02 -7.42
N ASP A 45 -11.39 -15.23 -6.89
CA ASP A 45 -12.48 -14.61 -7.65
C ASP A 45 -12.11 -13.28 -8.33
N GLY A 46 -10.86 -12.82 -8.16
CA GLY A 46 -10.33 -11.58 -8.71
C GLY A 46 -10.61 -10.34 -7.87
N SER A 47 -11.26 -10.46 -6.71
CA SER A 47 -11.41 -9.35 -5.77
C SER A 47 -10.10 -9.07 -5.02
N LEU A 48 -9.88 -7.82 -4.62
CA LEU A 48 -8.66 -7.46 -3.88
C LEU A 48 -8.65 -8.07 -2.48
N MET A 49 -7.59 -8.80 -2.15
CA MET A 49 -7.31 -9.27 -0.79
C MET A 49 -6.44 -8.28 -0.02
N HIS A 50 -5.35 -7.81 -0.64
CA HIS A 50 -4.37 -6.91 -0.01
C HIS A 50 -3.59 -6.15 -1.09
N ALA A 51 -3.27 -4.89 -0.84
CA ALA A 51 -2.35 -4.13 -1.66
C ALA A 51 -1.43 -3.28 -0.77
N GLU A 52 -0.29 -2.90 -1.33
CA GLU A 52 0.60 -1.90 -0.75
C GLU A 52 0.90 -0.84 -1.79
N LEU A 53 0.79 0.42 -1.38
CA LEU A 53 1.11 1.58 -2.21
C LEU A 53 2.24 2.39 -1.58
N MET A 54 3.22 2.77 -2.39
CA MET A 54 4.20 3.79 -2.06
C MET A 54 3.64 5.16 -2.44
N LEU A 55 3.43 6.00 -1.44
CA LEU A 55 3.11 7.41 -1.58
C LEU A 55 4.34 8.21 -1.15
N ASP A 56 5.02 8.83 -2.11
CA ASP A 56 6.31 9.50 -1.91
C ASP A 56 7.36 8.57 -1.26
N ASP A 57 7.60 8.72 0.05
CA ASP A 57 8.52 7.90 0.84
C ASP A 57 7.82 6.87 1.74
N SER A 58 6.50 6.82 1.68
CA SER A 58 5.65 6.18 2.67
C SER A 58 4.84 5.01 2.11
N VAL A 59 4.90 3.87 2.81
CA VAL A 59 4.09 2.69 2.47
C VAL A 59 2.76 2.72 3.23
N ILE A 60 1.66 2.64 2.47
CA ILE A 60 0.29 2.45 2.96
C ILE A 60 -0.28 1.13 2.43
N MET A 61 -1.28 0.58 3.14
CA MET A 61 -1.91 -0.71 2.83
C MET A 61 -3.43 -0.58 2.82
#